data_AF-R7QV49-F1
#
_entry.id   AF-R7QV49-F1
#
_cell.length_a   1.000
_cell.length_b   1.000
_cell.length_c   1.000
_cell.angle_alpha   90.00
_cell.angle_beta   90.00
_cell.angle_gamma   90.00
#
_symmetry.space_group_name_H-M   'P 1'
#
loop_
_entity.id
_entity.type
_entity.pdbx_description
1 polymer ?
#
loop_
_entity_poly.entity_id
_entity_poly.type
_entity_poly.pdbx_seq_one_letter_code
_entity_poly.pdbx_strand_id
1 'polypeptide(L)'
;MLNEILFCSTTDTTKARSFVKGLEKQEISYLQRWEEISVFKRKKYGNAKEICNIYVNPGQIEMVEAYYAGLTDEEKEGFIRKEK
;
A
#
# COMPACT_ATOMS: atom_id res chain seq x y z
N MET A 1 -7.53 -7.61 -19.13
CA MET A 1 -7.51 -6.54 -18.12
C MET A 1 -7.19 -7.20 -16.79
N LEU A 2 -6.01 -6.97 -16.25
CA LEU A 2 -5.68 -7.41 -14.89
C LEU A 2 -6.53 -6.55 -13.93
N ASN A 3 -7.50 -7.16 -13.26
CA ASN A 3 -8.33 -6.51 -12.26
C ASN A 3 -7.48 -6.34 -10.99
N GLU A 4 -6.59 -5.37 -10.97
CA GLU A 4 -5.72 -5.12 -9.80
C GLU A 4 -6.58 -4.70 -8.60
N ILE A 5 -6.26 -5.25 -7.42
CA ILE A 5 -6.97 -4.98 -6.17
C ILE A 5 -6.14 -4.02 -5.35
N LEU A 6 -6.76 -2.95 -4.84
CA LEU A 6 -6.12 -2.08 -3.86
C LEU A 6 -5.83 -2.89 -2.59
N PHE A 7 -4.56 -3.10 -2.28
CA PHE A 7 -4.14 -3.86 -1.12
C PHE A 7 -4.01 -2.97 0.12
N CYS A 8 -3.20 -1.93 0.01
CA CYS A 8 -2.98 -0.96 1.07
C CYS A 8 -2.68 0.43 0.50
N SER A 9 -2.80 1.43 1.37
CA SER A 9 -2.42 2.80 1.06
C SER A 9 -1.53 3.36 2.17
N THR A 10 -0.61 4.27 1.86
CA THR A 10 0.15 5.00 2.89
C THR A 10 0.50 6.40 2.43
N THR A 11 0.64 7.32 3.38
CA THR A 11 1.12 8.68 3.12
C THR A 11 2.62 8.82 3.37
N ASP A 12 3.27 7.78 3.91
CA ASP A 12 4.71 7.75 4.17
C ASP A 12 5.45 7.16 2.96
N THR A 13 6.20 8.03 2.27
CA THR A 13 6.99 7.68 1.09
C THR A 13 8.07 6.63 1.38
N THR A 14 8.65 6.63 2.58
CA THR A 14 9.68 5.69 2.98
C THR A 14 9.08 4.31 3.18
N LYS A 15 7.93 4.23 3.84
CA LYS A 15 7.20 2.97 4.03
C LYS A 15 6.69 2.42 2.70
N ALA A 16 6.13 3.26 1.83
CA ALA A 16 5.71 2.85 0.49
C ALA A 16 6.87 2.21 -0.28
N ARG A 17 8.04 2.84 -0.28
CA ARG A 17 9.23 2.33 -0.97
C ARG A 17 9.75 1.03 -0.36
N SER A 18 9.76 0.92 0.97
CA SER A 18 10.18 -0.30 1.65
C SER A 18 9.28 -1.48 1.30
N PHE A 19 7.96 -1.27 1.35
CA PHE A 19 6.97 -2.29 1.04
C PHE A 19 7.06 -2.75 -0.41
N VAL A 20 7.15 -1.82 -1.36
CA VAL A 20 7.34 -2.13 -2.79
C VAL A 20 8.62 -2.95 -3.02
N LYS A 21 9.73 -2.57 -2.39
CA LYS A 21 10.99 -3.33 -2.49
C LYS A 21 10.85 -4.76 -1.93
N GLY A 22 10.02 -4.95 -0.91
CA GLY A 22 9.68 -6.27 -0.39
C GLY A 22 8.85 -7.09 -1.37
N LEU A 23 7.86 -6.50 -2.04
CA LEU A 23 7.09 -7.14 -3.10
C LEU A 23 7.99 -7.58 -4.27
N GLU A 24 8.92 -6.71 -4.70
CA GLU A 24 9.88 -7.02 -5.77
C GLU A 24 10.77 -8.21 -5.42
N LYS A 25 11.26 -8.29 -4.17
CA LYS A 25 12.06 -9.43 -3.70
C LYS A 25 11.30 -10.76 -3.71
N GLN A 26 9.98 -10.71 -3.57
CA GLN A 26 9.10 -11.88 -3.59
C GLN A 26 8.52 -12.15 -4.99
N GLU A 27 8.97 -11.41 -6.02
CA GLU A 27 8.49 -11.49 -7.40
C GLU A 27 6.97 -11.27 -7.54
N ILE A 28 6.41 -10.44 -6.65
CA ILE A 28 4.99 -10.09 -6.65
C ILE A 28 4.75 -8.90 -7.59
N SER A 29 3.81 -9.05 -8.52
CA SER A 29 3.41 -7.97 -9.41
C SER A 29 2.56 -6.93 -8.67
N TYR A 30 2.93 -5.66 -8.82
CA TYR A 30 2.25 -4.54 -8.16
C TYR A 30 2.09 -3.36 -9.12
N LEU A 31 1.12 -2.49 -8.81
CA LEU A 31 0.97 -1.17 -9.38
C LEU A 31 0.99 -0.14 -8.26
N GLN A 32 1.94 0.80 -8.32
CA GLN A 32 2.01 1.93 -7.41
C GLN A 32 1.37 3.16 -8.07
N ARG A 33 0.46 3.83 -7.35
CA ARG A 33 -0.14 5.10 -7.79
C ARG A 33 -0.14 6.13 -6.67
N TRP A 34 0.39 7.30 -6.97
CA TRP A 34 0.28 8.48 -6.10
C TRP A 34 -0.96 9.28 -6.48
N GLU A 35 -1.79 9.59 -5.51
CA GLU A 35 -3.01 10.39 -5.69
C GLU A 35 -2.98 11.60 -4.78
N GLU A 36 -3.36 12.77 -5.32
CA GLU A 36 -3.48 13.98 -4.52
C GLU A 36 -4.67 13.87 -3.55
N ILE A 37 -4.41 14.16 -2.29
CA ILE A 37 -5.44 14.24 -1.26
C ILE A 37 -6.07 15.63 -1.32
N SER A 38 -7.36 15.66 -1.67
CA SER A 38 -8.18 16.87 -1.59
C SER A 38 -8.02 17.56 -0.24
N VAL A 39 -7.88 18.89 -0.24
CA VAL A 39 -7.64 19.73 0.95
C VAL A 39 -8.60 19.40 2.10
N PHE A 40 -9.88 19.19 1.79
CA PHE A 40 -10.93 18.86 2.78
C PHE A 40 -10.73 17.50 3.46
N LYS A 41 -10.00 16.58 2.82
CA LYS A 41 -9.72 15.23 3.34
C LYS A 41 -8.38 15.13 4.06
N ARG A 42 -7.46 16.08 3.87
CA ARG A 42 -6.09 16.03 4.43
C ARG A 42 -6.04 15.84 5.93
N LYS A 43 -6.99 16.40 6.69
CA LYS A 43 -7.08 16.22 8.15
C LYS A 43 -7.17 14.74 8.56
N LYS A 44 -7.82 13.90 7.74
CA LYS A 44 -7.92 12.44 7.99
C LYS A 44 -6.63 11.68 7.71
N TYR A 45 -5.70 12.31 6.99
CA TYR A 45 -4.44 11.74 6.54
C TYR A 45 -3.24 12.50 7.15
N GLY A 46 -3.38 13.03 8.36
CA GLY A 46 -2.29 13.74 9.05
C GLY A 46 -1.80 15.00 8.33
N ASN A 47 -2.67 15.65 7.56
CA ASN A 47 -2.36 16.78 6.66
C ASN A 47 -1.45 16.45 5.47
N ALA A 48 -1.25 15.16 5.15
CA ALA A 48 -0.54 14.75 3.94
C ALA A 48 -1.21 15.31 2.68
N LYS A 49 -0.40 15.63 1.67
CA LYS A 49 -0.86 16.16 0.38
C LYS A 49 -1.16 15.05 -0.62
N GLU A 50 -0.52 13.91 -0.47
CA GLU A 50 -0.59 12.78 -1.40
C GLU A 50 -0.69 11.47 -0.62
N ILE A 51 -1.33 10.48 -1.24
CA ILE A 51 -1.40 9.11 -0.74
C ILE A 51 -0.88 8.16 -1.82
N CYS A 52 -0.04 7.22 -1.41
CA CYS A 52 0.41 6.13 -2.24
C CYS A 52 -0.57 4.97 -2.09
N ASN A 53 -1.24 4.60 -3.17
CA ASN A 53 -2.07 3.41 -3.29
C ASN A 53 -1.27 2.29 -3.95
N ILE A 54 -1.28 1.11 -3.33
CA ILE A 54 -0.55 -0.06 -3.81
C ILE A 54 -1.57 -1.12 -4.21
N TYR A 55 -1.61 -1.42 -5.49
CA TYR A 55 -2.49 -2.42 -6.08
C TYR A 55 -1.70 -3.68 -6.41
N VAL A 56 -2.34 -4.84 -6.25
CA VAL A 56 -1.73 -6.14 -6.49
C VAL A 56 -2.61 -7.01 -7.36
N ASN A 57 -2.01 -7.98 -8.04
CA ASN A 57 -2.74 -8.96 -8.82
C ASN A 57 -3.58 -9.86 -7.88
N PRO A 58 -4.89 -10.06 -8.14
CA PRO A 58 -5.73 -10.99 -7.37
C PRO A 58 -5.14 -12.38 -7.24
N GLY A 59 -4.48 -12.88 -8.29
CA GLY A 59 -3.87 -14.22 -8.28
C GLY A 59 -2.68 -14.35 -7.32
N GLN A 60 -2.13 -13.25 -6.83
CA GLN A 60 -1.01 -13.21 -5.88
C GLN A 60 -1.42 -12.67 -4.50
N ILE A 61 -2.72 -12.48 -4.25
CA ILE A 61 -3.20 -11.84 -3.01
C ILE A 61 -2.75 -12.58 -1.75
N GLU A 62 -2.78 -13.91 -1.76
CA GLU A 62 -2.37 -14.73 -0.62
C GLU A 62 -0.87 -14.59 -0.31
N MET A 63 -0.03 -14.45 -1.35
CA MET A 63 1.40 -14.19 -1.18
C MET A 63 1.64 -12.81 -0.58
N VAL A 64 0.88 -11.80 -1.02
CA VAL A 64 0.95 -10.44 -0.49
C VAL A 64 0.52 -10.41 0.99
N GLU A 65 -0.57 -11.11 1.34
CA GLU A 65 -1.04 -11.22 2.72
C GLU A 65 -0.01 -11.93 3.61
N ALA A 66 0.60 -13.01 3.13
CA ALA A 66 1.64 -13.72 3.87
C ALA A 66 2.88 -12.83 4.10
N TYR A 67 3.31 -12.11 3.07
CA TYR A 67 4.39 -11.12 3.19
C TYR A 67 4.02 -10.03 4.19
N TYR A 68 2.84 -9.43 4.08
CA TYR A 68 2.38 -8.38 4.98
C TYR A 68 2.25 -8.87 6.42
N ALA A 69 1.73 -10.08 6.63
CA ALA A 69 1.60 -10.68 7.95
C ALA A 69 2.96 -10.85 8.64
N GLY A 70 4.01 -11.16 7.88
CA GLY A 70 5.39 -11.30 8.35
C GLY A 70 6.10 -9.99 8.71
N LEU A 71 5.55 -8.83 8.35
CA LEU A 71 6.10 -7.53 8.74
C LEU A 71 5.92 -7.25 10.23
N THR A 72 6.84 -6.48 10.82
CA THR A 72 6.72 -6.04 12.21
C THR A 72 5.59 -5.01 12.35
N ASP A 73 5.12 -4.79 13.58
CA ASP A 73 4.07 -3.79 13.85
C ASP A 73 4.53 -2.36 13.47
N GLU A 74 5.81 -2.05 13.64
CA GLU A 74 6.43 -0.78 13.23
C GLU A 74 6.41 -0.59 11.71
N GLU A 75 6.67 -1.67 10.95
CA GLU A 75 6.60 -1.67 9.49
C GLU A 75 5.16 -1.51 9.01
N LYS A 76 4.18 -2.08 9.72
CA LYS A 76 2.75 -1.98 9.41
C LYS A 76 2.14 -0.64 9.79
N GLU A 77 2.70 0.06 10.77
CA GLU A 77 2.18 1.35 11.23
C GLU A 77 2.09 2.35 10.06
N GLY A 78 1.00 3.10 9.96
CA GLY A 78 0.83 4.11 8.90
C GLY A 78 0.43 3.53 7.53
N PHE A 79 0.26 2.21 7.41
CA PHE A 79 -0.53 1.63 6.31
C PHE A 79 -2.02 1.67 6.64
N ILE A 80 -2.80 2.15 5.68
CA ILE A 80 -4.26 2.18 5.70
C ILE A 80 -4.73 1.00 4.85
N ARG A 81 -5.36 0.02 5.48
CA ARG A 81 -6.04 -1.08 4.79
C ARG A 81 -7.51 -0.73 4.62
N LYS A 82 -8.07 -0.97 3.44
CA LYS A 82 -9.53 -1.00 3.29
C LYS A 82 -9.99 -2.39 3.72
N GLU A 83 -10.60 -2.50 4.90
CA GLU A 83 -11.38 -3.70 5.22
C GLU A 83 -12.51 -3.84 4.20
N LYS A 84 -12.75 -5.07 3.76
CA LYS A 84 -13.85 -5.43 2.84
C LYS A 84 -15.19 -5.33 3.55
#